data_AF-A0A8T4RZY2-F1
#
_entry.id   AF-A0A8T4RZY2-F1
#
_cell.length_a   1.000
_cell.length_b   1.000
_cell.length_c   1.000
_cell.angle_alpha   90.00
_cell.angle_beta   90.00
_cell.angle_gamma   90.00
#
_symmetry.space_group_name_H-M   'P 1'
#
loop_
_entity.id
_entity.type
_entity.pdbx_description
1 polymer ?
#
loop_
_entity_poly.entity_id
_entity_poly.type
_entity_poly.pdbx_seq_one_letter_code
_entity_poly.pdbx_strand_id
1 'polypeptide(L)' 'MVTKTITVTEDAYNSLKTLKKKEESFSEAITRTYGKKINLLDFAGTLSKESADKIFGTIKKNRELSRKKMEKINNLFKK' A
#
# COMPACT_ATOMS: atom_id res chain seq x y z
N MET A 1 15.12 2.60 -27.61
CA MET A 1 14.77 2.56 -26.18
C MET A 1 16.02 2.15 -25.41
N VAL A 2 16.45 2.92 -24.42
CA VAL A 2 17.61 2.55 -23.60
C VAL A 2 17.12 1.54 -22.55
N THR A 3 17.64 0.32 -22.58
CA THR A 3 17.31 -0.72 -21.61
C THR A 3 18.37 -0.78 -20.52
N LYS A 4 17.94 -0.81 -19.26
CA LYS A 4 18.83 -1.12 -18.13
C LYS A 4 18.38 -2.45 -17.54
N THR A 5 19.34 -3.34 -17.30
CA THR A 5 19.09 -4.63 -16.63
C THR A 5 19.18 -4.43 -15.13
N ILE A 6 18.20 -4.94 -14.40
CA ILE A 6 18.19 -4.96 -12.93
C ILE A 6 18.07 -6.39 -12.45
N THR A 7 18.80 -6.73 -11.38
CA THR A 7 18.61 -7.99 -10.68
C THR A 7 17.57 -7.78 -9.59
N VAL A 8 16.59 -8.67 -9.49
CA VAL A 8 15.53 -8.64 -8.49
C VAL A 8 15.47 -10.00 -7.80
N THR A 9 14.92 -10.03 -6.58
CA THR A 9 14.63 -11.31 -5.92
C THR A 9 13.55 -12.07 -6.68
N GLU A 10 13.52 -13.39 -6.49
CA GLU A 10 12.52 -14.24 -7.11
C GLU A 10 11.09 -13.86 -6.69
N ASP A 11 10.88 -13.51 -5.42
CA ASP A 11 9.61 -13.01 -4.92
C ASP A 11 9.16 -11.71 -5.61
N ALA A 12 10.10 -10.79 -5.85
CA ALA A 12 9.82 -9.55 -6.57
C ALA A 12 9.47 -9.81 -8.04
N TYR A 13 10.18 -10.75 -8.69
CA TYR A 13 9.84 -11.18 -10.05
C TYR A 13 8.45 -11.80 -10.14
N ASN A 14 8.10 -12.71 -9.22
CA ASN A 14 6.79 -13.34 -9.16
C ASN A 14 5.67 -12.32 -8.91
N SER A 15 5.92 -11.34 -8.04
CA SER A 15 5.00 -10.22 -7.79
C SER A 15 4.80 -9.36 -9.05
N LEU A 16 5.85 -9.10 -9.83
CA LEU A 16 5.72 -8.40 -11.11
C LEU A 16 4.96 -9.22 -12.15
N LYS A 17 5.17 -10.54 -12.17
CA LYS A 17 4.52 -11.46 -13.10
C LYS A 17 3.00 -11.52 -12.88
N THR A 18 2.52 -11.47 -11.64
CA THR A 18 1.08 -11.44 -11.34
C THR A 18 0.43 -10.11 -11.69
N LEU A 19 1.18 -9.01 -11.65
CA LEU A 19 0.71 -7.66 -11.99
C LEU A 19 0.71 -7.37 -13.49
N LYS A 20 1.51 -8.09 -14.29
CA LYS A 20 1.67 -7.90 -15.74
C LYS A 20 0.44 -8.40 -16.50
N LYS A 21 -0.12 -7.56 -17.38
CA LYS A 21 -1.21 -7.97 -18.30
C LYS A 21 -0.66 -8.80 -19.48
N LYS A 22 -1.54 -9.56 -20.14
CA LYS A 22 -1.19 -10.54 -21.19
C LYS A 22 -0.31 -9.96 -22.31
N GLU A 23 -0.56 -8.71 -22.72
CA GLU A 23 0.18 -8.03 -23.80
C GLU A 23 1.13 -6.92 -23.30
N GLU A 24 1.29 -6.76 -21.99
CA GLU A 24 2.09 -5.68 -21.39
C GLU A 24 3.53 -6.14 -21.13
N SER A 25 4.53 -5.27 -21.31
CA SER A 25 5.91 -5.55 -20.89
C SER A 25 6.12 -5.33 -19.39
N PHE A 26 7.17 -5.92 -18.80
CA PHE A 26 7.49 -5.64 -17.38
C PHE A 26 7.78 -4.16 -17.12
N SER A 27 8.41 -3.46 -18.07
CA SER A 27 8.70 -2.03 -17.96
C SER A 27 7.42 -1.18 -17.96
N GLU A 28 6.44 -1.56 -18.78
CA GLU A 28 5.11 -0.94 -18.79
C GLU A 28 4.35 -1.22 -17.50
N ALA A 29 4.37 -2.46 -17.00
CA ALA A 29 3.73 -2.82 -15.73
C ALA A 29 4.29 -2.00 -14.56
N ILE A 30 5.61 -1.80 -14.51
CA ILE A 30 6.27 -0.95 -13.51
C ILE A 30 5.83 0.51 -13.68
N THR A 31 5.86 1.04 -14.90
CA THR A 31 5.52 2.45 -15.17
C THR A 31 4.03 2.73 -14.89
N ARG A 32 3.14 1.80 -15.21
CA ARG A 32 1.71 1.90 -14.91
C ARG A 32 1.45 1.90 -13.40
N THR A 33 2.15 1.04 -12.67
CA THR A 33 1.90 0.83 -11.24
C THR A 33 2.59 1.88 -10.37
N TYR A 34 3.82 2.26 -10.72
CA TYR A 34 4.69 3.11 -9.91
C TYR A 34 5.09 4.42 -10.60
N GLY A 35 4.94 4.53 -11.92
CA GLY A 35 5.28 5.74 -12.68
C GLY A 35 4.27 6.87 -12.52
N LYS A 36 3.04 6.57 -12.07
CA LYS A 36 2.09 7.60 -11.66
C LYS A 36 2.36 7.98 -10.21
N LYS A 37 2.94 9.17 -10.00
CA LYS A 37 2.84 9.85 -8.71
C LYS A 37 1.36 10.18 -8.49
N ILE A 38 0.64 9.29 -7.80
CA ILE A 38 -0.71 9.59 -7.36
C ILE A 38 -0.57 10.68 -6.29
N ASN A 39 -0.81 11.94 -6.68
CA ASN A 39 -0.92 13.00 -5.71
C ASN A 39 -2.24 12.82 -4.97
N LEU A 40 -2.17 12.40 -3.71
CA LEU A 40 -3.35 12.12 -2.89
C LEU A 40 -4.26 13.36 -2.75
N LEU A 41 -3.68 14.55 -2.93
CA LEU A 41 -4.41 15.82 -2.94
C LEU A 41 -5.30 15.99 -4.18
N ASP A 42 -5.02 15.31 -5.29
CA ASP A 42 -5.88 15.36 -6.50
C ASP A 42 -7.22 14.65 -6.25
N PHE A 43 -7.31 13.83 -5.20
CA PHE A 43 -8.52 13.16 -4.73
C PHE A 43 -9.17 13.88 -3.54
N ALA A 44 -8.65 15.04 -3.13
CA ALA A 44 -9.24 15.83 -2.05
C ALA A 44 -10.63 16.34 -2.48
N GLY A 45 -11.66 15.97 -1.73
CA GLY A 45 -13.05 16.38 -1.99
C GLY A 45 -13.88 15.40 -2.82
N THR A 46 -13.29 14.33 -3.38
CA THR A 46 -14.06 13.29 -4.11
C THR A 46 -14.71 12.26 -3.18
N LEU A 47 -14.34 12.26 -1.89
CA LEU A 47 -14.89 11.35 -0.90
C LEU A 47 -16.12 11.96 -0.22
N SER A 48 -17.25 11.26 -0.28
CA SER A 48 -18.45 11.68 0.44
C SER A 48 -18.18 11.77 1.94
N LYS A 49 -18.86 12.69 2.63
CA LYS A 49 -18.71 12.86 4.09
C LYS A 49 -18.97 11.55 4.85
N GLU A 50 -19.97 10.78 4.44
CA GLU A 50 -20.30 9.50 5.05
C GLU A 50 -19.19 8.46 4.87
N SER A 51 -18.62 8.36 3.65
CA SER A 51 -17.50 7.46 3.38
C SER A 51 -16.25 7.88 4.16
N ALA A 52 -16.00 9.18 4.27
CA ALA A 52 -14.89 9.71 5.07
C ALA A 52 -15.05 9.33 6.55
N ASP A 53 -16.22 9.57 7.14
CA ASP A 53 -16.50 9.25 8.54
C ASP A 53 -16.35 7.75 8.84
N LYS A 54 -16.78 6.88 7.93
CA LYS A 54 -16.59 5.41 8.03
C LYS A 54 -15.10 5.03 8.02
N ILE A 55 -14.30 5.63 7.15
CA ILE A 55 -12.86 5.38 7.08
C ILE A 55 -12.18 5.88 8.35
N PHE A 56 -12.48 7.10 8.80
CA PHE A 56 -11.95 7.65 10.05
C PHE A 56 -12.31 6.80 11.27
N GLY A 57 -13.56 6.31 11.35
CA GLY A 57 -14.00 5.41 12.41
C GLY A 57 -13.20 4.10 12.43
N THR A 58 -12.97 3.51 11.26
CA THR A 58 -12.17 2.28 11.13
C THR A 58 -10.72 2.50 11.54
N ILE A 59 -10.10 3.59 11.09
CA ILE A 59 -8.72 3.95 11.47
C ILE A 59 -8.60 4.16 12.99
N LYS A 60 -9.56 4.87 13.59
CA LYS A 60 -9.58 5.12 15.04
C LYS A 60 -9.67 3.83 15.83
N LYS A 61 -10.60 2.94 15.47
CA LYS A 61 -10.75 1.61 16.11
C LYS A 61 -9.48 0.78 16.02
N ASN A 62 -8.85 0.73 14.84
CA ASN A 62 -7.59 0.00 14.67
C ASN A 62 -6.46 0.58 15.53
N ARG A 63 -6.33 1.92 15.62
CA ARG A 63 -5.33 2.55 16.47
C ARG A 63 -5.55 2.28 17.97
N GLU A 64 -6.80 2.27 18.43
CA GLU A 64 -7.14 1.88 19.80
C GLU A 64 -6.80 0.42 20.08
N LEU A 65 -7.14 -0.48 19.17
CA LEU A 65 -6.79 -1.90 19.30
C LEU A 65 -5.28 -2.12 19.35
N SER A 66 -4.52 -1.46 18.47
CA SER A 66 -3.05 -1.54 18.49
C SER A 66 -2.45 -1.00 19.79
N ARG A 67 -2.97 0.12 20.32
CA ARG A 67 -2.56 0.65 21.63
C ARG A 67 -2.84 -0.33 22.76
N LYS A 68 -4.06 -0.86 22.85
CA LYS A 68 -4.43 -1.87 23.87
C LYS A 68 -3.56 -3.13 23.78
N LYS A 69 -3.22 -3.57 22.56
CA LYS A 69 -2.28 -4.70 22.37
C LYS A 69 -0.89 -4.35 22.90
N MET A 70 -0.36 -3.17 22.54
CA MET A 70 0.95 -2.71 23.03
C MET A 70 1.00 -2.55 24.55
N GLU A 71 -0.05 -2.02 25.18
CA GLU A 71 -0.15 -1.93 26.64
C GLU A 71 -0.13 -3.30 27.29
N LYS A 72 -0.88 -4.28 26.75
CA LYS A 72 -0.85 -5.67 27.24
C LYS A 72 0.54 -6.29 27.13
N ILE A 73 1.21 -6.09 26.00
CA ILE A 73 2.56 -6.57 25.77
C ILE A 73 3.54 -5.94 26.78
N ASN A 74 3.47 -4.62 26.97
CA ASN A 74 4.35 -3.92 27.92
C ASN A 74 4.12 -4.38 29.37
N ASN A 75 2.87 -4.66 29.74
CA ASN A 75 2.54 -5.18 31.07
C ASN A 75 3.02 -6.62 31.28
N LEU A 76 3.10 -7.44 30.23
CA LEU A 76 3.67 -8.79 30.29
C LEU A 76 5.20 -8.77 30.48
N PHE A 77 5.89 -7.76 29.93
CA PHE A 77 7.35 -7.60 30.06
C PHE A 77 7.79 -6.87 31.35
N LYS A 78 6.85 -6.34 32.13
CA LYS A 78 7.11 -5.66 33.42
C LYS A 78 6.99 -6.56 34.65
N LYS A 79 6.76 -7.87 34.47
CA LYS A 79 6.70 -8.89 35.52
C LYS A 79 7.94 -9.76 35.45
#